data_AF-A0A2N2QSJ6-F1
#
_entry.id   AF-A0A2N2QSJ6-F1
#
_cell.length_a   1.000
_cell.length_b   1.000
_cell.length_c   1.000
_cell.angle_alpha   90.00
_cell.angle_beta   90.00
_cell.angle_gamma   90.00
#
_symmetry.space_group_name_H-M   'P 1'
#
loop_
_entity.id
_entity.type
_entity.pdbx_description
1 polymer ?
#
loop_
_entity_poly.entity_id
_entity_poly.type
_entity_poly.pdbx_seq_one_letter_code
_entity_poly.pdbx_strand_id
1 'polypeptide(L)'
;MRSLSEVSALAGQGAAVCAALRRQVEKLGLSIGDEPHWAGVSFVEMVDPFSQETSLVGTWHGGQRYGTVTFFPDGRIFAEYQVLLTHPAKAEYYVEAVQVWGPPEQLRGDAVIAEYAR
;
A
#
# COMPACT_ATOMS: atom_id res chain seq x y z
N MET A 1 13.96 -13.71 -10.95
CA MET A 1 13.55 -12.46 -11.64
C MET A 1 12.35 -12.82 -12.49
N ARG A 2 11.14 -12.39 -12.10
CA ARG A 2 9.94 -12.67 -12.90
C ARG A 2 10.06 -12.04 -14.28
N SER A 3 9.37 -12.62 -15.24
CA SER A 3 9.29 -12.06 -16.59
C SER A 3 8.56 -10.70 -16.55
N LEU A 4 8.98 -9.73 -17.37
CA LEU A 4 8.27 -8.46 -17.57
C LEU A 4 6.77 -8.66 -17.88
N SER A 5 6.39 -9.81 -18.45
CA SER A 5 5.01 -10.18 -18.75
C SER A 5 4.13 -10.35 -17.52
N GLU A 6 4.67 -10.83 -16.40
CA GLU A 6 3.91 -11.07 -15.17
C GLU A 6 3.67 -9.77 -14.39
N VAL A 7 4.66 -8.87 -14.38
CA VAL A 7 4.51 -7.52 -13.78
C VAL A 7 3.52 -6.68 -14.59
N SER A 8 3.55 -6.80 -15.92
CA SER A 8 2.59 -6.16 -16.82
C SER A 8 1.14 -6.62 -16.54
N ALA A 9 0.94 -7.91 -16.23
CA ALA A 9 -0.37 -8.47 -15.89
C ALA A 9 -0.96 -7.88 -14.59
N LEU A 10 -0.12 -7.37 -13.69
CA LEU A 10 -0.54 -6.75 -12.41
C LEU A 10 -0.86 -5.25 -12.53
N ALA A 11 -0.61 -4.62 -13.69
CA ALA A 11 -0.76 -3.16 -13.81
C ALA A 11 -2.16 -2.64 -13.44
N GLY A 12 -3.21 -3.37 -13.81
CA GLY A 12 -4.59 -3.02 -13.43
C GLY A 12 -4.84 -3.12 -11.92
N GLN A 13 -4.31 -4.15 -11.27
CA GLN A 13 -4.43 -4.35 -9.82
C GLN A 13 -3.59 -3.30 -9.07
N GLY A 14 -2.39 -3.01 -9.55
CA GLY A 14 -1.52 -1.98 -9.02
C GLY A 14 -2.13 -0.58 -9.04
N ALA A 15 -2.78 -0.22 -10.16
CA ALA A 15 -3.53 1.03 -10.26
C ALA A 15 -4.71 1.08 -9.26
N ALA A 16 -5.43 -0.04 -9.10
CA ALA A 16 -6.52 -0.15 -8.14
C ALA A 16 -6.03 0.01 -6.69
N VAL A 17 -4.88 -0.58 -6.34
CA VAL A 17 -4.22 -0.42 -5.04
C VAL A 17 -3.84 1.04 -4.78
N CYS A 18 -3.16 1.69 -5.73
CA CYS A 18 -2.75 3.09 -5.58
C CYS A 18 -3.96 4.02 -5.40
N ALA A 19 -5.04 3.79 -6.15
CA ALA A 19 -6.28 4.54 -6.00
C ALA A 19 -6.97 4.24 -4.65
N ALA A 20 -6.94 3.00 -4.17
CA ALA A 20 -7.52 2.62 -2.89
C ALA A 20 -6.79 3.28 -1.71
N LEU A 21 -5.46 3.32 -1.74
CA LEU A 21 -4.64 3.99 -0.73
C LEU A 21 -4.97 5.49 -0.67
N ARG A 22 -4.97 6.18 -1.82
CA ARG A 22 -5.35 7.61 -1.90
C ARG A 22 -6.75 7.88 -1.35
N ARG A 23 -7.72 7.03 -1.67
CA ARG A 23 -9.08 7.14 -1.11
C ARG A 23 -9.12 7.07 0.42
N GLN A 24 -8.24 6.30 1.07
CA GLN A 24 -8.21 6.28 2.54
C GLN A 24 -7.67 7.59 3.12
N VAL A 25 -6.70 8.22 2.45
CA VAL A 25 -6.20 9.55 2.82
C VAL A 25 -7.30 10.61 2.65
N GLU A 26 -8.00 10.58 1.50
CA GLU A 26 -9.07 11.52 1.17
C GLU A 26 -10.23 11.48 2.16
N LYS A 27 -10.60 10.29 2.68
CA LYS A 27 -11.63 10.14 3.71
C LYS A 27 -11.33 10.91 5.00
N LEU A 28 -10.06 11.18 5.29
CA LEU A 28 -9.63 11.97 6.43
C LEU A 28 -9.64 13.48 6.13
N GLY A 29 -9.91 13.89 4.89
CA GLY A 29 -9.75 15.28 4.45
C GLY A 29 -8.30 15.69 4.19
N LEU A 30 -7.41 14.71 3.99
CA LEU A 30 -5.99 14.91 3.71
C LEU A 30 -5.69 14.63 2.23
N SER A 31 -4.47 14.98 1.78
CA SER A 31 -3.96 14.62 0.46
C SER A 31 -2.48 14.31 0.51
N ILE A 32 -2.08 13.25 -0.21
CA ILE A 32 -0.68 12.91 -0.51
C ILE A 32 -0.32 13.20 -1.97
N GLY A 33 -1.17 13.94 -2.69
CA GLY A 33 -1.03 14.18 -4.13
C GLY A 33 -1.37 12.92 -4.95
N ASP A 34 -0.60 12.69 -6.02
CA ASP A 34 -0.80 11.55 -6.92
C ASP A 34 -0.05 10.28 -6.52
N GLU A 35 0.63 10.30 -5.37
CA GLU A 35 1.31 9.12 -4.79
C GLU A 35 0.32 8.13 -4.14
N PRO A 36 0.66 6.82 -4.05
CA PRO A 36 1.80 6.17 -4.70
C PRO A 36 1.62 5.98 -6.21
N HIS A 37 2.74 5.93 -6.93
CA HIS A 37 2.79 5.57 -8.35
C HIS A 37 3.17 4.11 -8.53
N TRP A 38 2.36 3.35 -9.27
CA TRP A 38 2.64 1.93 -9.56
C TRP A 38 4.00 1.69 -10.22
N ALA A 39 4.42 2.59 -11.11
CA ALA A 39 5.71 2.51 -11.79
C ALA A 39 6.92 2.60 -10.84
N GLY A 40 6.73 3.07 -9.61
CA GLY A 40 7.79 3.19 -8.60
C GLY A 40 7.96 1.96 -7.69
N VAL A 41 7.30 0.84 -7.99
CA VAL A 41 7.38 -0.38 -7.17
C VAL A 41 8.54 -1.27 -7.61
N SER A 42 9.36 -1.69 -6.65
CA SER A 42 10.35 -2.77 -6.80
C SER A 42 9.80 -4.08 -6.24
N PHE A 43 9.89 -5.19 -6.97
CA PHE A 43 9.33 -6.47 -6.54
C PHE A 43 10.36 -7.52 -6.16
N VAL A 44 10.01 -8.32 -5.15
CA VAL A 44 10.68 -9.56 -4.76
C VAL A 44 9.65 -10.66 -4.51
N GLU A 45 10.07 -11.92 -4.69
CA GLU A 45 9.27 -13.06 -4.27
C GLU A 45 9.62 -13.42 -2.82
N MET A 46 8.59 -13.73 -2.03
CA MET A 46 8.75 -14.12 -0.64
C MET A 46 7.99 -15.41 -0.39
N VAL A 47 8.72 -16.43 0.07
CA VAL A 47 8.15 -17.74 0.43
C VAL A 47 7.75 -17.70 1.90
N ASP A 48 6.47 -17.98 2.18
CA ASP A 48 6.01 -18.13 3.55
C ASP A 48 6.58 -19.43 4.16
N PRO A 49 7.29 -19.39 5.29
CA PRO A 49 8.00 -20.56 5.82
C PRO A 49 7.07 -21.65 6.35
N PHE A 50 5.80 -21.35 6.60
CA PHE A 50 4.83 -22.32 7.11
C PHE A 50 4.10 -23.05 5.97
N SER A 51 3.49 -22.30 5.05
CA SER A 51 2.70 -22.82 3.93
C SER A 51 3.55 -23.18 2.71
N GLN A 52 4.77 -22.66 2.62
CA GLN A 52 5.65 -22.73 1.43
C GLN A 52 5.08 -22.06 0.18
N GLU A 53 4.00 -21.29 0.31
CA GLU A 53 3.44 -20.55 -0.82
C GLU A 53 4.26 -19.27 -1.08
N THR A 54 4.34 -18.89 -2.36
CA THR A 54 5.10 -17.72 -2.80
C THR A 54 4.19 -16.51 -2.98
N SER A 55 4.42 -15.47 -2.18
CA SER A 55 3.82 -14.15 -2.39
C SER A 55 4.73 -13.27 -3.25
N LEU A 56 4.13 -12.31 -3.95
CA LEU A 56 4.87 -11.24 -4.60
C LEU A 56 4.81 -9.99 -3.73
N VAL A 57 5.96 -9.50 -3.28
CA VAL A 57 6.07 -8.33 -2.42
C VAL A 57 6.69 -7.19 -3.20
N GLY A 58 5.95 -6.10 -3.32
CA GLY A 58 6.36 -4.85 -3.90
C GLY A 58 6.67 -3.80 -2.83
N THR A 59 7.68 -2.98 -3.08
CA THR A 59 8.07 -1.87 -2.21
C THR A 59 8.12 -0.58 -3.01
N TRP A 60 7.42 0.46 -2.53
CA TRP A 60 7.67 1.85 -2.91
C TRP A 60 8.78 2.40 -2.02
N HIS A 61 9.91 2.76 -2.60
CA HIS A 61 11.05 3.33 -1.89
C HIS A 61 11.73 4.42 -2.72
N GLY A 62 12.53 5.28 -2.09
CA GLY A 62 13.35 6.29 -2.76
C GLY A 62 12.60 7.57 -3.16
N GLY A 63 11.29 7.65 -2.89
CA GLY A 63 10.50 8.89 -2.92
C GLY A 63 10.36 9.52 -1.53
N GLN A 64 9.40 10.44 -1.38
CA GLN A 64 9.11 11.09 -0.08
C GLN A 64 8.50 10.14 0.95
N ARG A 65 7.91 9.03 0.50
CA ARG A 65 7.15 8.08 1.31
C ARG A 65 7.57 6.66 1.01
N TYR A 66 7.54 5.85 2.05
CA TYR A 66 7.71 4.40 1.96
C TYR A 66 6.36 3.70 1.95
N GLY A 67 6.30 2.54 1.30
CA GLY A 67 5.19 1.62 1.48
C GLY A 67 5.44 0.27 0.85
N THR A 68 4.54 -0.66 1.10
CA THR A 68 4.62 -2.06 0.65
C THR A 68 3.29 -2.52 0.07
N VAL A 69 3.34 -3.48 -0.84
CA VAL A 69 2.18 -4.21 -1.36
C VAL A 69 2.53 -5.68 -1.46
N THR A 70 1.66 -6.55 -0.97
CA THR A 70 1.79 -8.00 -1.06
C THR A 70 0.62 -8.54 -1.86
N PHE A 71 0.93 -9.28 -2.92
CA PHE A 71 -0.01 -10.09 -3.66
C PHE A 71 0.13 -11.52 -3.17
N PHE A 72 -0.92 -12.02 -2.51
CA PHE A 72 -0.95 -13.36 -1.96
C PHE A 72 -1.31 -14.39 -3.05
N PRO A 73 -0.88 -15.66 -2.89
CA PRO A 73 -1.17 -16.75 -3.81
C PRO A 73 -2.67 -16.97 -4.09
N ASP A 74 -3.51 -16.69 -3.10
CA ASP A 74 -4.97 -16.82 -3.20
C ASP A 74 -5.67 -15.61 -3.86
N GLY A 75 -4.90 -14.66 -4.39
CA GLY A 75 -5.39 -13.50 -5.10
C GLY A 75 -5.78 -12.33 -4.19
N ARG A 76 -5.67 -12.45 -2.87
CA ARG A 76 -5.82 -11.30 -1.97
C ARG A 76 -4.63 -10.37 -2.08
N ILE A 77 -4.88 -9.10 -1.75
CA ILE A 77 -3.87 -8.04 -1.70
C ILE A 77 -3.86 -7.45 -0.29
N PHE A 78 -2.69 -7.09 0.19
CA PHE A 78 -2.49 -6.17 1.30
C PHE A 78 -1.51 -5.08 0.86
N ALA A 79 -1.77 -3.82 1.18
CA ALA A 79 -0.82 -2.75 0.94
C ALA A 79 -0.87 -1.72 2.06
N GLU A 80 0.27 -1.13 2.37
CA GLU A 80 0.43 -0.04 3.32
C GLU A 80 1.28 1.07 2.69
N TYR A 81 0.90 2.32 2.92
CA TYR A 81 1.64 3.46 2.41
C TYR A 81 1.65 4.61 3.41
N GLN A 82 2.82 5.18 3.64
CA GLN A 82 3.00 6.30 4.57
C GLN A 82 2.15 7.51 4.16
N VAL A 83 1.74 8.29 5.16
CA VAL A 83 1.04 9.58 4.98
C VAL A 83 1.85 10.68 5.65
N LEU A 84 2.17 10.49 6.94
CA LEU A 84 2.98 11.37 7.78
C LEU A 84 2.47 12.81 7.86
N LEU A 85 1.14 12.97 7.97
CA LEU A 85 0.48 14.28 8.10
C LEU A 85 -0.28 14.36 9.43
N THR A 86 -0.34 15.55 10.03
CA THR A 86 -1.10 15.79 11.26
C THR A 86 -2.56 15.39 11.09
N HIS A 87 -3.14 14.75 12.10
CA HIS A 87 -4.54 14.37 12.08
C HIS A 87 -5.43 15.63 12.15
N PRO A 88 -6.35 15.86 11.20
CA PRO A 88 -7.01 17.16 11.05
C PRO A 88 -7.93 17.54 12.22
N ALA A 89 -8.43 16.55 12.97
CA ALA A 89 -9.30 16.78 14.13
C ALA A 89 -8.65 16.45 15.49
N LYS A 90 -7.39 15.99 15.52
CA LYS A 90 -6.74 15.49 16.75
C LYS A 90 -5.29 15.98 16.80
N ALA A 91 -5.04 17.10 17.46
CA ALA A 91 -3.74 17.79 17.42
C ALA A 91 -2.56 16.98 17.99
N GLU A 92 -2.80 16.04 18.91
CA GLU A 92 -1.76 15.18 19.49
C GLU A 92 -1.43 13.96 18.63
N TYR A 93 -2.08 13.82 17.47
CA TYR A 93 -1.98 12.66 16.61
C TYR A 93 -1.58 13.03 15.18
N TYR A 94 -0.98 12.07 14.49
CA TYR A 94 -0.74 12.13 13.05
C TYR A 94 -1.20 10.84 12.38
N VAL A 95 -1.50 10.93 11.08
CA VAL A 95 -1.76 9.77 10.23
C VAL A 95 -0.40 9.25 9.78
N GLU A 96 0.00 8.12 10.34
CA GLU A 96 1.28 7.47 10.03
C GLU A 96 1.25 6.89 8.62
N ALA A 97 0.23 6.09 8.33
CA ALA A 97 0.05 5.39 7.08
C ALA A 97 -1.44 5.18 6.78
N VAL A 98 -1.73 4.69 5.58
CA VAL A 98 -3.00 4.08 5.22
C VAL A 98 -2.75 2.66 4.73
N GLN A 99 -3.69 1.79 5.02
CA GLN A 99 -3.64 0.39 4.63
C GLN A 99 -4.88 0.01 3.82
N VAL A 100 -4.70 -0.90 2.86
CA VAL A 100 -5.79 -1.48 2.07
C VAL A 100 -5.63 -2.99 1.95
N TRP A 101 -6.75 -3.71 1.92
CA TRP A 101 -6.74 -5.17 1.84
C TRP A 101 -7.98 -5.74 1.18
N GLY A 102 -7.88 -6.98 0.69
CA GLY A 102 -8.99 -7.72 0.09
C GLY A 102 -8.68 -8.18 -1.34
N PRO A 103 -9.69 -8.70 -2.07
CA PRO A 103 -9.51 -9.05 -3.47
C PRO A 103 -9.45 -7.77 -4.33
N PRO A 104 -8.87 -7.82 -5.54
CA PRO A 104 -8.63 -6.64 -6.39
C PRO A 104 -9.89 -5.79 -6.67
N GLU A 105 -11.04 -6.44 -6.83
CA GLU A 105 -12.34 -5.82 -7.10
C GLU A 105 -13.02 -5.24 -5.86
N GLN A 106 -12.55 -5.58 -4.65
CA GLN A 106 -13.23 -5.23 -3.41
C GLN A 106 -12.26 -4.84 -2.28
N LEU A 107 -11.29 -3.98 -2.59
CA LEU A 107 -10.37 -3.45 -1.57
C LEU A 107 -11.13 -2.65 -0.48
N ARG A 108 -10.85 -3.00 0.77
CA ARG A 108 -11.17 -2.23 1.97
C ARG A 108 -9.92 -1.52 2.46
N GLY A 109 -10.03 -0.67 3.47
CA GLY A 109 -8.87 0.00 4.02
C GLY A 109 -9.22 0.89 5.20
N ASP A 110 -8.17 1.29 5.91
CA ASP A 110 -8.24 2.14 7.11
C ASP A 110 -6.96 2.96 7.26
N ALA A 111 -7.00 3.96 8.13
CA ALA A 111 -5.87 4.79 8.49
C ALA A 111 -5.15 4.23 9.74
N VAL A 112 -3.82 4.30 9.73
CA VAL A 112 -2.98 4.06 10.91
C VAL A 112 -2.70 5.41 11.56
N ILE A 113 -3.19 5.60 12.78
CA ILE A 113 -3.08 6.86 13.52
C ILE A 113 -2.16 6.64 14.71
N ALA A 114 -1.15 7.50 14.84
CA ALA A 114 -0.16 7.44 15.89
C ALA A 114 -0.15 8.75 16.71
N GLU A 115 0.27 8.65 17.97
CA GLU A 115 0.51 9.79 18.86
C GLU A 115 1.92 10.35 18.63
N TYR A 116 2.09 11.67 18.78
CA TYR A 116 3.43 12.25 18.80
C TYR A 116 4.20 11.77 20.03
N ALA A 117 5.50 11.50 19.85
CA ALA A 117 6.39 11.22 20.97
C ALA A 117 6.40 12.41 21.94
N ARG A 118 6.35 12.12 23.24
CA ARG A 118 6.39 13.12 24.31
C ARG A 118 7.82 13.43 24.74
#